data_AF-A0A7M3MRJ5-F1
#
_entry.id   AF-A0A7M3MRJ5-F1
#
_cell.length_a   1.000
_cell.length_b   1.000
_cell.length_c   1.000
_cell.angle_alpha   90.00
_cell.angle_beta   90.00
_cell.angle_gamma   90.00
#
_symmetry.space_group_name_H-M   'P 1'
#
loop_
_entity.id
_entity.type
_entity.pdbx_description
1 polymer ?
#
loop_
_entity_poly.entity_id
_entity_poly.type
_entity_poly.pdbx_seq_one_letter_code
_entity_poly.pdbx_strand_id
1 'polypeptide(L)'
;VTDEKLKRFRYGVQVNSLGLTEQQPENNITRILIEMLGVTLSRDARARAVQLPAWNEALGLPRPWDQQLALRMQQVLALETDLLENGDLFEGSHVMEAKVAALVDGATELLDEVLAHGGAMQAVDLMKSQLVESNAQRLRRIESGEQIVVGVNAFTTAEPSPLVDADGGILVVDPAAEAEQLARLEVWRAERDEAAATAALEELRRVAASDENLMPASVACAKAGVTTGEWAGALRDIFGEYRGPTGVSDASTASSASGTSSLEAARARVRAVEERIGRRLRILVGKPGLDGHSNGAEQVAIRARDLGMEVIYEGIRLTPAQIVRAAVDEDVHVVGLSILSGSHLALVPQVVEGLRNEGVEVPVVVGGIIPTADAVTLRAAGVAAVFTPKDYVLTDVLADVAELVGRELAPA
;
A
#
# COMPACT_ATOMS: atom_id res chain seq x y z
N VAL A 1 -20.55 -27.65 13.36
CA VAL A 1 -20.28 -28.30 12.06
C VAL A 1 -19.77 -29.72 12.31
N THR A 2 -20.46 -30.75 11.82
CA THR A 2 -20.13 -32.17 12.08
C THR A 2 -19.41 -32.86 10.94
N ASP A 3 -19.49 -32.34 9.71
CA ASP A 3 -18.74 -32.85 8.56
C ASP A 3 -17.26 -32.44 8.66
N GLU A 4 -16.37 -33.42 8.77
CA GLU A 4 -14.92 -33.23 8.83
C GLU A 4 -14.37 -32.48 7.61
N LYS A 5 -14.99 -32.62 6.43
CA LYS A 5 -14.56 -31.89 5.23
C LYS A 5 -14.72 -30.37 5.39
N LEU A 6 -15.73 -29.94 6.14
CA LEU A 6 -16.02 -28.52 6.37
C LEU A 6 -15.12 -27.90 7.45
N LYS A 7 -14.36 -28.71 8.21
CA LYS A 7 -13.39 -28.24 9.21
C LYS A 7 -11.99 -27.99 8.63
N ARG A 8 -11.74 -28.38 7.37
CA ARG A 8 -10.40 -28.27 6.75
C ARG A 8 -10.10 -26.82 6.34
N PHE A 9 -9.04 -26.26 6.90
CA PHE A 9 -8.47 -25.00 6.42
C PHE A 9 -7.64 -25.24 5.16
N ARG A 10 -8.05 -24.63 4.05
CA ARG A 10 -7.31 -24.65 2.78
C ARG A 10 -6.96 -23.21 2.44
N TYR A 11 -5.69 -22.96 2.17
CA TYR A 11 -5.21 -21.62 1.87
C TYR A 11 -4.27 -21.63 0.67
N GLY A 12 -4.29 -20.53 -0.06
CA GLY A 12 -3.20 -20.10 -0.91
C GLY A 12 -2.41 -19.01 -0.19
N VAL A 13 -1.16 -18.80 -0.57
CA VAL A 13 -0.30 -17.79 0.03
C VAL A 13 0.49 -17.07 -1.05
N GLN A 14 0.56 -15.75 -0.93
CA GLN A 14 1.59 -14.95 -1.59
C GLN A 14 2.69 -14.72 -0.56
N VAL A 15 3.94 -15.03 -0.90
CA VAL A 15 5.06 -14.72 -0.01
C VAL A 15 5.28 -13.20 0.09
N ASN A 16 5.98 -12.77 1.12
CA ASN A 16 5.88 -11.40 1.60
C ASN A 16 6.59 -10.39 0.68
N SER A 17 5.81 -9.54 0.01
CA SER A 17 6.35 -8.45 -0.81
C SER A 17 6.85 -7.25 0.01
N LEU A 18 6.32 -7.03 1.22
CA LEU A 18 6.71 -5.89 2.07
C LEU A 18 8.17 -5.98 2.55
N GLY A 19 8.74 -7.20 2.58
CA GLY A 19 10.13 -7.44 2.95
C GLY A 19 11.13 -7.19 1.82
N LEU A 20 10.67 -6.94 0.60
CA LEU A 20 11.53 -6.75 -0.57
C LEU A 20 12.06 -5.32 -0.62
N THR A 21 13.28 -5.15 -1.13
CA THR A 21 14.01 -3.88 -1.08
C THR A 21 14.29 -3.33 -2.47
N GLU A 22 14.28 -2.00 -2.59
CA GLU A 22 14.71 -1.31 -3.82
C GLU A 22 16.24 -1.37 -3.97
N GLN A 23 16.95 -1.25 -2.86
CA GLN A 23 18.41 -1.36 -2.79
C GLN A 23 18.83 -2.83 -2.91
N GLN A 24 19.88 -3.08 -3.71
CA GLN A 24 20.42 -4.42 -3.97
C GLN A 24 19.31 -5.46 -4.24
N PRO A 25 18.45 -5.22 -5.25
CA PRO A 25 17.19 -5.94 -5.41
C PRO A 25 17.39 -7.42 -5.80
N GLU A 26 18.58 -7.83 -6.24
CA GLU A 26 18.96 -9.23 -6.39
C GLU A 26 18.82 -10.04 -5.09
N ASN A 27 18.97 -9.39 -3.91
CA ASN A 27 18.74 -10.04 -2.62
C ASN A 27 17.29 -10.52 -2.46
N ASN A 28 16.34 -9.92 -3.18
CA ASN A 28 14.93 -10.30 -3.15
C ASN A 28 14.71 -11.74 -3.65
N ILE A 29 15.53 -12.22 -4.60
CA ILE A 29 15.45 -13.61 -5.10
C ILE A 29 15.63 -14.59 -3.93
N THR A 30 16.67 -14.37 -3.12
CA THR A 30 16.96 -15.22 -1.95
C THR A 30 15.88 -15.10 -0.88
N ARG A 31 15.37 -13.89 -0.62
CA ARG A 31 14.27 -13.67 0.33
C ARG A 31 13.03 -14.47 -0.06
N ILE A 32 12.61 -14.32 -1.32
CA ILE A 32 11.44 -15.00 -1.90
C ILE A 32 11.58 -16.52 -1.80
N LEU A 33 12.77 -17.06 -2.11
CA LEU A 33 13.03 -18.50 -2.01
C LEU A 33 12.90 -19.01 -0.57
N ILE A 34 13.47 -18.29 0.41
CA ILE A 34 13.39 -18.67 1.83
C ILE A 34 11.94 -18.58 2.33
N GLU A 35 11.21 -17.53 1.96
CA GLU A 35 9.81 -17.37 2.34
C GLU A 35 8.92 -18.46 1.72
N MET A 36 9.20 -18.87 0.48
CA MET A 36 8.52 -19.99 -0.17
C MET A 36 8.72 -21.30 0.62
N LEU A 37 9.94 -21.57 1.09
CA LEU A 37 10.20 -22.76 1.93
C LEU A 37 9.34 -22.76 3.20
N GLY A 38 9.16 -21.60 3.84
CA GLY A 38 8.34 -21.46 5.04
C GLY A 38 6.90 -21.97 4.89
N VAL A 39 6.36 -21.95 3.67
CA VAL A 39 4.97 -22.35 3.35
C VAL A 39 4.87 -23.66 2.58
N THR A 40 6.01 -24.29 2.25
CA THR A 40 6.05 -25.57 1.50
C THR A 40 6.68 -26.73 2.27
N LEU A 41 7.47 -26.47 3.33
CA LEU A 41 8.22 -27.50 4.05
C LEU A 41 7.34 -28.52 4.79
N SER A 42 6.30 -28.08 5.48
CA SER A 42 5.38 -28.97 6.20
C SER A 42 4.45 -29.67 5.23
N ARG A 43 4.46 -31.01 5.19
CA ARG A 43 3.54 -31.77 4.34
C ARG A 43 2.08 -31.57 4.73
N ASP A 44 1.81 -31.49 6.03
CA ASP A 44 0.45 -31.44 6.57
C ASP A 44 -0.13 -30.02 6.55
N ALA A 45 0.73 -29.01 6.60
CA ALA A 45 0.33 -27.60 6.62
C ALA A 45 0.69 -26.80 5.37
N ARG A 46 1.41 -27.35 4.36
CA ARG A 46 1.81 -26.57 3.18
C ARG A 46 0.64 -25.96 2.42
N ALA A 47 0.91 -24.80 1.84
CA ALA A 47 -0.05 -24.06 1.03
C ALA A 47 -0.55 -24.90 -0.16
N ARG A 48 -1.81 -24.69 -0.56
CA ARG A 48 -2.42 -25.35 -1.73
C ARG A 48 -2.15 -24.62 -3.05
N ALA A 49 -1.84 -23.33 -2.94
CA ALA A 49 -1.38 -22.50 -4.04
C ALA A 49 -0.33 -21.53 -3.47
N VAL A 50 0.77 -21.36 -4.18
CA VAL A 50 1.82 -20.41 -3.82
C VAL A 50 1.96 -19.41 -4.95
N GLN A 51 1.97 -18.13 -4.60
CA GLN A 51 2.31 -17.03 -5.49
C GLN A 51 3.61 -16.40 -5.01
N LEU A 52 4.56 -16.23 -5.92
CA LEU A 52 5.79 -15.50 -5.63
C LEU A 52 5.69 -14.10 -6.27
N PRO A 53 6.05 -13.02 -5.54
CA PRO A 53 6.31 -11.74 -6.17
C PRO A 53 7.54 -11.85 -7.06
N ALA A 54 7.73 -10.86 -7.93
CA ALA A 54 8.98 -10.75 -8.68
C ALA A 54 10.07 -10.07 -7.82
N TRP A 55 11.33 -10.25 -8.19
CA TRP A 55 12.45 -9.65 -7.45
C TRP A 55 12.44 -8.10 -7.48
N ASN A 56 11.80 -7.51 -8.47
CA ASN A 56 11.70 -6.07 -8.71
C ASN A 56 10.38 -5.45 -8.20
N GLU A 57 9.59 -6.16 -7.40
CA GLU A 57 8.30 -5.68 -6.86
C GLU A 57 8.43 -4.33 -6.12
N ALA A 58 9.55 -4.10 -5.42
CA ALA A 58 9.83 -2.86 -4.71
C ALA A 58 10.24 -1.70 -5.64
N LEU A 59 10.55 -1.97 -6.92
CA LEU A 59 10.98 -0.99 -7.92
C LEU A 59 9.81 -0.56 -8.82
N GLY A 60 8.91 -1.50 -9.15
CA GLY A 60 7.81 -1.25 -10.06
C GLY A 60 7.19 -2.54 -10.60
N LEU A 61 6.44 -2.42 -11.70
CA LEU A 61 5.78 -3.56 -12.31
C LEU A 61 6.80 -4.55 -12.89
N PRO A 62 6.59 -5.87 -12.71
CA PRO A 62 7.52 -6.87 -13.21
C PRO A 62 7.41 -7.06 -14.72
N ARG A 63 8.55 -7.23 -15.38
CA ARG A 63 8.65 -7.61 -16.79
C ARG A 63 8.30 -9.10 -16.95
N PRO A 64 7.95 -9.57 -18.16
CA PRO A 64 7.67 -10.99 -18.39
C PRO A 64 8.80 -11.94 -17.97
N TRP A 65 10.06 -11.52 -18.11
CA TRP A 65 11.22 -12.31 -17.65
C TRP A 65 11.25 -12.44 -16.11
N ASP A 66 10.96 -11.36 -15.38
CA ASP A 66 10.96 -11.37 -13.91
C ASP A 66 9.84 -12.29 -13.37
N GLN A 67 8.67 -12.27 -14.02
CA GLN A 67 7.57 -13.20 -13.72
C GLN A 67 7.93 -14.65 -14.04
N GLN A 68 8.63 -14.89 -15.16
CA GLN A 68 9.12 -16.22 -15.49
C GLN A 68 10.11 -16.72 -14.44
N LEU A 69 11.02 -15.87 -13.95
CA LEU A 69 11.95 -16.25 -12.89
C LEU A 69 11.19 -16.66 -11.61
N ALA A 70 10.15 -15.92 -11.21
CA ALA A 70 9.27 -16.30 -10.11
C ALA A 70 8.61 -17.67 -10.32
N LEU A 71 8.15 -17.96 -11.54
CA LEU A 71 7.63 -19.29 -11.87
C LEU A 71 8.71 -20.37 -11.81
N ARG A 72 9.93 -20.10 -12.31
CA ARG A 72 11.03 -21.06 -12.31
C ARG A 72 11.46 -21.43 -10.89
N MET A 73 11.46 -20.49 -9.95
CA MET A 73 11.72 -20.80 -8.54
C MET A 73 10.76 -21.86 -7.99
N GLN A 74 9.46 -21.75 -8.30
CA GLN A 74 8.46 -22.75 -7.90
C GLN A 74 8.68 -24.10 -8.59
N GLN A 75 9.03 -24.09 -9.88
CA GLN A 75 9.27 -25.32 -10.65
C GLN A 75 10.51 -26.06 -10.19
N VAL A 76 11.61 -25.35 -9.91
CA VAL A 76 12.83 -25.92 -9.34
C VAL A 76 12.50 -26.58 -8.00
N LEU A 77 11.80 -25.87 -7.10
CA LEU A 77 11.39 -26.45 -5.81
C LEU A 77 10.53 -27.72 -6.02
N ALA A 78 9.57 -27.69 -6.94
CA ALA A 78 8.63 -28.79 -7.11
C ALA A 78 9.20 -30.01 -7.88
N LEU A 79 10.15 -29.80 -8.80
CA LEU A 79 10.59 -30.81 -9.77
C LEU A 79 12.06 -31.23 -9.62
N GLU A 80 12.88 -30.40 -8.98
CA GLU A 80 14.32 -30.65 -8.82
C GLU A 80 14.71 -30.94 -7.36
N THR A 81 13.73 -30.92 -6.44
CA THR A 81 13.93 -31.30 -5.04
C THR A 81 13.07 -32.51 -4.68
N ASP A 82 13.47 -33.23 -3.64
CA ASP A 82 12.73 -34.33 -3.03
C ASP A 82 11.72 -33.86 -1.95
N LEU A 83 11.52 -32.54 -1.81
CA LEU A 83 10.70 -31.98 -0.73
C LEU A 83 9.27 -32.55 -0.73
N LEU A 84 8.70 -32.77 -1.91
CA LEU A 84 7.33 -33.26 -2.05
C LEU A 84 7.20 -34.78 -1.85
N GLU A 85 8.32 -35.51 -1.91
CA GLU A 85 8.38 -36.96 -1.79
C GLU A 85 8.39 -37.43 -0.32
N ASN A 86 8.90 -36.58 0.57
CA ASN A 86 9.03 -36.87 1.99
C ASN A 86 7.71 -36.72 2.79
N GLY A 87 7.68 -37.31 4.00
CA GLY A 87 6.65 -37.09 5.02
C GLY A 87 6.65 -35.65 5.56
N ASP A 88 5.97 -35.37 6.67
CA ASP A 88 6.11 -34.04 7.28
C ASP A 88 7.48 -33.91 7.96
N LEU A 89 8.30 -32.97 7.49
CA LEU A 89 9.66 -32.76 7.98
C LEU A 89 9.72 -32.26 9.43
N PHE A 90 8.61 -31.78 9.99
CA PHE A 90 8.55 -31.28 11.36
C PHE A 90 8.00 -32.29 12.36
N GLU A 91 7.64 -33.51 11.93
CA GLU A 91 7.14 -34.55 12.82
C GLU A 91 8.14 -34.86 13.95
N GLY A 92 7.69 -34.74 15.20
CA GLY A 92 8.50 -34.96 16.41
C GLY A 92 9.42 -33.79 16.80
N SER A 93 9.36 -32.64 16.11
CA SER A 93 10.14 -31.47 16.46
C SER A 93 9.51 -30.70 17.63
N HIS A 94 10.01 -30.93 18.84
CA HIS A 94 9.57 -30.19 20.04
C HIS A 94 9.69 -28.66 19.92
N VAL A 95 10.65 -28.17 19.12
CA VAL A 95 10.82 -26.72 18.85
C VAL A 95 9.65 -26.19 18.02
N MET A 96 9.27 -26.90 16.96
CA MET A 96 8.17 -26.48 16.09
C MET A 96 6.83 -26.68 16.76
N GLU A 97 6.63 -27.78 17.49
CA GLU A 97 5.41 -28.01 18.27
C GLU A 97 5.17 -26.90 19.31
N ALA A 98 6.21 -26.53 20.07
CA ALA A 98 6.10 -25.44 21.04
C ALA A 98 5.82 -24.09 20.36
N LYS A 99 6.44 -23.83 19.20
CA LYS A 99 6.19 -22.60 18.44
C LYS A 99 4.76 -22.53 17.90
N VAL A 100 4.23 -23.65 17.39
CA VAL A 100 2.85 -23.75 16.92
C VAL A 100 1.88 -23.54 18.07
N ALA A 101 2.10 -24.18 19.23
CA ALA A 101 1.27 -24.00 20.42
C ALA A 101 1.19 -22.52 20.85
N ALA A 102 2.34 -21.83 20.95
CA ALA A 102 2.37 -20.42 21.29
C ALA A 102 1.64 -19.52 20.27
N LEU A 103 1.69 -19.85 18.98
CA LEU A 103 0.94 -19.13 17.94
C LEU A 103 -0.57 -19.37 18.05
N VAL A 104 -0.98 -20.61 18.35
CA VAL A 104 -2.39 -20.96 18.55
C VAL A 104 -2.96 -20.24 19.76
N ASP A 105 -2.23 -20.20 20.88
CA ASP A 105 -2.65 -19.49 22.09
C ASP A 105 -2.86 -18.00 21.80
N GLY A 106 -1.86 -17.33 21.23
CA GLY A 106 -1.96 -15.91 20.89
C GLY A 106 -3.05 -15.60 19.84
N ALA A 107 -3.24 -16.46 18.85
CA ALA A 107 -4.32 -16.30 17.86
C ALA A 107 -5.70 -16.49 18.48
N THR A 108 -5.83 -17.39 19.47
CA THR A 108 -7.08 -17.64 20.20
C THR A 108 -7.42 -16.45 21.10
N GLU A 109 -6.45 -15.88 21.80
CA GLU A 109 -6.62 -14.67 22.60
C GLU A 109 -7.12 -13.48 21.75
N LEU A 110 -6.50 -13.26 20.58
CA LEU A 110 -6.94 -12.22 19.64
C LEU A 110 -8.35 -12.50 19.08
N LEU A 111 -8.68 -13.77 18.80
CA LEU A 111 -10.02 -14.14 18.36
C LEU A 111 -11.06 -13.85 19.44
N ASP A 112 -10.78 -14.17 20.70
CA ASP A 112 -11.66 -13.89 21.83
C ASP A 112 -11.88 -12.39 22.01
N GLU A 113 -10.83 -11.57 21.85
CA GLU A 113 -10.96 -10.11 21.84
C GLU A 113 -11.89 -9.63 20.72
N VAL A 114 -11.70 -10.12 19.49
CA VAL A 114 -12.56 -9.77 18.35
C VAL A 114 -14.01 -10.19 18.58
N LEU A 115 -14.25 -11.38 19.15
CA LEU A 115 -15.59 -11.86 19.47
C LEU A 115 -16.24 -11.03 20.59
N ALA A 116 -15.47 -10.61 21.60
CA ALA A 116 -15.95 -9.72 22.66
C ALA A 116 -16.36 -8.33 22.14
N HIS A 117 -15.74 -7.87 21.05
CA HIS A 117 -16.12 -6.64 20.33
C HIS A 117 -17.35 -6.80 19.42
N GLY A 118 -17.98 -7.97 19.38
CA GLY A 118 -19.16 -8.24 18.56
C GLY A 118 -18.86 -8.89 17.20
N GLY A 119 -17.61 -9.26 16.95
CA GLY A 119 -17.15 -9.90 15.73
C GLY A 119 -16.28 -8.99 14.84
N ALA A 120 -15.75 -9.57 13.77
CA ALA A 120 -14.75 -8.92 12.93
C ALA A 120 -15.21 -7.59 12.30
N MET A 121 -16.49 -7.47 11.94
CA MET A 121 -17.03 -6.25 11.32
C MET A 121 -17.07 -5.07 12.30
N GLN A 122 -17.31 -5.35 13.58
CA GLN A 122 -17.33 -4.34 14.65
C GLN A 122 -15.90 -4.03 15.15
N ALA A 123 -14.98 -4.98 15.00
CA ALA A 123 -13.58 -4.85 15.41
C ALA A 123 -12.66 -4.26 14.33
N VAL A 124 -13.18 -3.78 13.18
CA VAL A 124 -12.35 -3.30 12.05
C VAL A 124 -11.39 -2.18 12.49
N ASP A 125 -11.85 -1.22 13.29
CA ASP A 125 -11.01 -0.10 13.77
C ASP A 125 -9.89 -0.59 14.69
N LEU A 126 -10.19 -1.54 15.57
CA LEU A 126 -9.23 -2.17 16.47
C LEU A 126 -8.16 -2.93 15.67
N MET A 127 -8.58 -3.83 14.78
CA MET A 127 -7.67 -4.62 13.95
C MET A 127 -6.79 -3.70 13.09
N LYS A 128 -7.38 -2.65 12.51
CA LYS A 128 -6.63 -1.71 11.68
C LYS A 128 -5.59 -0.94 12.50
N SER A 129 -5.92 -0.44 13.69
CA SER A 129 -4.96 0.28 14.54
C SER A 129 -3.82 -0.62 15.03
N GLN A 130 -4.09 -1.88 15.41
CA GLN A 130 -3.06 -2.85 15.80
C GLN A 130 -2.09 -3.16 14.65
N LEU A 131 -2.58 -3.30 13.41
CA LEU A 131 -1.74 -3.50 12.22
C LEU A 131 -0.82 -2.30 11.96
N VAL A 132 -1.36 -1.09 12.10
CA VAL A 132 -0.59 0.16 11.93
C VAL A 132 0.50 0.28 12.98
N GLU A 133 0.19 -0.01 14.25
CA GLU A 133 1.17 0.01 15.34
C GLU A 133 2.25 -1.07 15.16
N SER A 134 1.87 -2.28 14.75
CA SER A 134 2.83 -3.37 14.45
C SER A 134 3.83 -2.96 13.37
N ASN A 135 3.36 -2.29 12.31
CA ASN A 135 4.23 -1.78 11.27
C ASN A 135 5.12 -0.61 11.75
N ALA A 136 4.59 0.28 12.60
CA ALA A 136 5.37 1.36 13.21
C ALA A 136 6.52 0.80 14.06
N GLN A 137 6.25 -0.23 14.87
CA GLN A 137 7.29 -0.92 15.63
C GLN A 137 8.35 -1.56 14.72
N ARG A 138 7.92 -2.19 13.63
CA ARG A 138 8.85 -2.76 12.64
C ARG A 138 9.77 -1.69 12.05
N LEU A 139 9.22 -0.56 11.60
CA LEU A 139 10.03 0.53 11.03
C LEU A 139 10.99 1.10 12.06
N ARG A 140 10.55 1.31 13.31
CA ARG A 140 11.43 1.75 14.40
C ARG A 140 12.64 0.83 14.57
N ARG A 141 12.45 -0.49 14.55
CA ARG A 141 13.56 -1.45 14.66
C ARG A 141 14.50 -1.43 13.45
N ILE A 142 13.98 -1.15 12.26
CA ILE A 142 14.81 -1.01 11.05
C ILE A 142 15.64 0.28 11.11
N GLU A 143 15.00 1.40 11.45
CA GLU A 143 15.65 2.71 11.59
C GLU A 143 16.74 2.70 12.69
N SER A 144 16.48 2.02 13.81
CA SER A 144 17.45 1.91 14.91
C SER A 144 18.60 0.93 14.64
N GLY A 145 18.50 0.10 13.59
CA GLY A 145 19.43 -0.99 13.32
C GLY A 145 19.24 -2.23 14.20
N GLU A 146 18.24 -2.26 15.09
CA GLU A 146 17.88 -3.46 15.86
C GLU A 146 17.47 -4.62 14.94
N GLN A 147 16.72 -4.31 13.88
CA GLN A 147 16.37 -5.25 12.83
C GLN A 147 17.19 -4.97 11.57
N ILE A 148 18.08 -5.89 11.24
CA ILE A 148 18.95 -5.79 10.07
C ILE A 148 18.16 -6.08 8.78
N VAL A 149 18.35 -5.22 7.79
CA VAL A 149 17.90 -5.38 6.41
C VAL A 149 19.11 -5.22 5.50
N VAL A 150 19.62 -6.36 5.01
CA VAL A 150 20.81 -6.44 4.14
C VAL A 150 20.60 -5.59 2.88
N GLY A 151 21.58 -4.74 2.58
CA GLY A 151 21.55 -3.78 1.47
C GLY A 151 20.83 -2.47 1.77
N VAL A 152 20.20 -2.33 2.95
CA VAL A 152 19.46 -1.11 3.34
C VAL A 152 20.12 -0.43 4.53
N ASN A 153 20.13 -1.05 5.71
CA ASN A 153 20.74 -0.49 6.92
C ASN A 153 22.05 -1.20 7.33
N ALA A 154 22.40 -2.31 6.68
CA ALA A 154 23.66 -3.01 6.84
C ALA A 154 24.13 -3.58 5.51
N PHE A 155 25.46 -3.71 5.32
CA PHE A 155 26.08 -4.20 4.09
C PHE A 155 25.65 -3.40 2.84
N THR A 156 25.72 -2.07 2.94
CA THR A 156 25.15 -1.14 1.94
C THR A 156 26.00 -1.01 0.67
N THR A 157 27.29 -1.33 0.74
CA THR A 157 28.18 -1.35 -0.43
C THR A 157 27.87 -2.54 -1.34
N ALA A 158 27.72 -2.30 -2.65
CA ALA A 158 27.51 -3.33 -3.66
C ALA A 158 28.10 -2.94 -5.02
N GLU A 159 28.34 -3.96 -5.85
CA GLU A 159 28.63 -3.80 -7.27
C GLU A 159 27.32 -3.51 -8.06
N PRO A 160 27.40 -2.95 -9.28
CA PRO A 160 26.23 -2.74 -10.11
C PRO A 160 25.47 -4.05 -10.38
N SER A 161 24.16 -4.04 -10.15
CA SER A 161 23.31 -5.22 -10.37
C SER A 161 23.09 -5.49 -11.87
N PRO A 162 23.32 -6.71 -12.37
CA PRO A 162 23.03 -7.05 -13.77
C PRO A 162 21.53 -7.15 -14.06
N LEU A 163 20.68 -7.17 -13.03
CA LEU A 163 19.23 -7.25 -13.17
C LEU A 163 18.59 -5.89 -13.49
N VAL A 164 19.28 -4.81 -13.15
CA VAL A 164 18.86 -3.42 -13.38
C VAL A 164 19.71 -2.88 -14.55
N ASP A 165 19.19 -3.06 -15.76
CA ASP A 165 19.79 -2.60 -17.01
C ASP A 165 19.35 -1.17 -17.37
N ALA A 166 19.50 -0.78 -18.65
CA ALA A 166 19.16 0.56 -19.14
C ALA A 166 17.69 0.96 -18.93
N ASP A 167 16.79 -0.03 -18.86
CA ASP A 167 15.35 0.21 -18.71
C ASP A 167 14.92 0.31 -17.24
N GLY A 168 15.89 0.33 -16.31
CA GLY A 168 15.62 0.42 -14.87
C GLY A 168 15.05 -0.86 -14.26
N GLY A 169 15.01 -1.96 -15.02
CA GLY A 169 14.57 -3.26 -14.55
C GLY A 169 13.07 -3.38 -14.28
N ILE A 170 12.22 -2.53 -14.87
CA ILE A 170 10.76 -2.54 -14.65
C ILE A 170 9.99 -2.50 -15.97
N LEU A 171 8.71 -2.88 -15.92
CA LEU A 171 7.78 -2.69 -17.03
C LEU A 171 7.22 -1.25 -16.99
N VAL A 172 7.45 -0.50 -18.07
CA VAL A 172 6.82 0.80 -18.31
C VAL A 172 5.52 0.59 -19.08
N VAL A 173 4.42 1.13 -18.57
CA VAL A 173 3.10 1.07 -19.21
C VAL A 173 3.07 2.02 -20.41
N ASP A 174 2.52 1.57 -21.52
CA ASP A 174 2.34 2.40 -22.72
C ASP A 174 1.39 3.58 -22.44
N PRO A 175 1.82 4.84 -22.62
CA PRO A 175 0.95 6.01 -22.48
C PRO A 175 -0.28 5.98 -23.40
N ALA A 176 -0.25 5.26 -24.52
CA ALA A 176 -1.38 5.13 -25.44
C ALA A 176 -2.48 4.18 -24.92
N ALA A 177 -2.18 3.33 -23.93
CA ALA A 177 -3.07 2.28 -23.48
C ALA A 177 -4.45 2.81 -23.02
N GLU A 178 -4.47 3.95 -22.33
CA GLU A 178 -5.73 4.59 -21.89
C GLU A 178 -6.56 5.09 -23.08
N ALA A 179 -5.94 5.80 -24.02
CA ALA A 179 -6.63 6.30 -25.22
C ALA A 179 -7.21 5.16 -26.05
N GLU A 180 -6.47 4.05 -26.18
CA GLU A 180 -6.97 2.84 -26.83
C GLU A 180 -8.15 2.22 -26.06
N GLN A 181 -8.10 2.18 -24.72
CA GLN A 181 -9.24 1.69 -23.93
C GLN A 181 -10.49 2.54 -24.11
N LEU A 182 -10.35 3.87 -24.15
CA LEU A 182 -11.46 4.78 -24.36
C LEU A 182 -12.10 4.56 -25.74
N ALA A 183 -11.28 4.43 -26.79
CA ALA A 183 -11.78 4.12 -28.13
C ALA A 183 -12.53 2.77 -28.17
N ARG A 184 -12.01 1.73 -27.50
CA ARG A 184 -12.70 0.43 -27.39
C ARG A 184 -14.03 0.55 -26.63
N LEU A 185 -14.06 1.36 -25.57
CA LEU A 185 -15.26 1.59 -24.76
C LEU A 185 -16.36 2.32 -25.55
N GLU A 186 -15.97 3.32 -26.35
CA GLU A 186 -16.89 4.05 -27.22
C GLU A 186 -17.53 3.12 -28.25
N VAL A 187 -16.73 2.30 -28.94
CA VAL A 187 -17.21 1.29 -29.89
C VAL A 187 -18.12 0.27 -29.19
N TRP A 188 -17.69 -0.25 -28.03
CA TRP A 188 -18.47 -1.20 -27.24
C TRP A 188 -19.86 -0.68 -26.89
N ARG A 189 -19.94 0.59 -26.45
CA ARG A 189 -21.22 1.25 -26.13
C ARG A 189 -22.08 1.52 -27.36
N ALA A 190 -21.47 1.81 -28.50
CA ALA A 190 -22.20 2.05 -29.74
C ALA A 190 -22.79 0.76 -30.34
N GLU A 191 -22.14 -0.38 -30.15
CA GLU A 191 -22.54 -1.66 -30.74
C GLU A 191 -23.45 -2.52 -29.86
N ARG A 192 -23.45 -2.31 -28.54
CA ARG A 192 -24.29 -3.10 -27.62
C ARG A 192 -25.78 -2.83 -27.81
N ASP A 193 -26.61 -3.78 -27.38
CA ASP A 193 -28.05 -3.55 -27.23
C ASP A 193 -28.30 -2.64 -26.01
N GLU A 194 -28.45 -1.34 -26.29
CA GLU A 194 -28.64 -0.32 -25.25
C GLU A 194 -29.94 -0.51 -24.45
N ALA A 195 -30.99 -1.04 -25.09
CA ALA A 195 -32.26 -1.31 -24.40
C ALA A 195 -32.09 -2.47 -23.41
N ALA A 196 -31.39 -3.53 -23.82
CA ALA A 196 -31.06 -4.64 -22.92
C ALA A 196 -30.14 -4.20 -21.77
N ALA A 197 -29.13 -3.38 -22.05
CA ALA A 197 -28.23 -2.84 -21.02
C ALA A 197 -28.97 -1.98 -19.99
N THR A 198 -29.86 -1.11 -20.46
CA THR A 198 -30.69 -0.25 -19.61
C THR A 198 -31.62 -1.09 -18.73
N ALA A 199 -32.35 -2.04 -19.31
CA ALA A 199 -33.26 -2.91 -18.56
C ALA A 199 -32.52 -3.77 -17.52
N ALA A 200 -31.32 -4.27 -17.84
CA ALA A 200 -30.50 -5.01 -16.90
C ALA A 200 -30.02 -4.13 -15.73
N LEU A 201 -29.63 -2.88 -16.00
CA LEU A 201 -29.25 -1.91 -14.97
C LEU A 201 -30.42 -1.50 -14.07
N GLU A 202 -31.63 -1.37 -14.61
CA GLU A 202 -32.83 -1.10 -13.82
C GLU A 202 -33.15 -2.27 -12.89
N GLU A 203 -33.08 -3.50 -13.40
CA GLU A 203 -33.29 -4.70 -12.58
C GLU A 203 -32.21 -4.83 -11.50
N LEU A 204 -30.95 -4.52 -11.82
CA LEU A 204 -29.88 -4.49 -10.84
C LEU A 204 -30.17 -3.51 -9.70
N ARG A 205 -30.64 -2.30 -10.02
CA ARG A 205 -31.01 -1.30 -8.99
C ARG A 205 -32.18 -1.78 -8.14
N ARG A 206 -33.20 -2.38 -8.77
CA ARG A 206 -34.36 -2.94 -8.07
C ARG A 206 -33.95 -4.04 -7.09
N VAL A 207 -33.13 -4.99 -7.53
CA VAL A 207 -32.63 -6.10 -6.70
C VAL A 207 -31.72 -5.58 -5.59
N ALA A 208 -30.83 -4.63 -5.89
CA ALA A 208 -29.92 -4.03 -4.90
C ALA A 208 -30.67 -3.28 -3.78
N ALA A 209 -31.87 -2.76 -4.05
CA ALA A 209 -32.74 -2.12 -3.06
C ALA A 209 -33.60 -3.13 -2.25
N SER A 210 -33.33 -4.43 -2.37
CA SER A 210 -34.08 -5.51 -1.73
C SER A 210 -33.15 -6.57 -1.11
N ASP A 211 -33.73 -7.61 -0.49
CA ASP A 211 -32.99 -8.76 0.06
C ASP A 211 -32.82 -9.91 -0.97
N GLU A 212 -33.15 -9.68 -2.23
CA GLU A 212 -32.97 -10.67 -3.30
C GLU A 212 -31.49 -10.92 -3.62
N ASN A 213 -31.19 -12.09 -4.18
CA ASN A 213 -29.84 -12.43 -4.60
C ASN A 213 -29.41 -11.52 -5.77
N LEU A 214 -28.33 -10.75 -5.56
CA LEU A 214 -27.78 -9.82 -6.56
C LEU A 214 -27.10 -10.50 -7.75
N MET A 215 -26.65 -11.76 -7.59
CA MET A 215 -25.85 -12.45 -8.60
C MET A 215 -26.56 -12.67 -9.94
N PRO A 216 -27.82 -13.15 -10.00
CA PRO A 216 -28.57 -13.24 -11.24
C PRO A 216 -28.65 -11.92 -12.02
N ALA A 217 -28.99 -10.80 -11.35
CA ALA A 217 -29.07 -9.48 -11.99
C ALA A 217 -27.70 -8.99 -12.47
N SER A 218 -26.65 -9.22 -11.67
CA SER A 218 -25.26 -8.92 -12.03
C SER A 218 -24.80 -9.64 -13.29
N VAL A 219 -25.14 -10.94 -13.41
CA VAL A 219 -24.83 -11.74 -14.62
C VAL A 219 -25.63 -11.24 -15.83
N ALA A 220 -26.87 -10.78 -15.63
CA ALA A 220 -27.66 -10.18 -16.69
C ALA A 220 -27.02 -8.89 -17.22
N CYS A 221 -26.53 -8.01 -16.33
CA CYS A 221 -25.76 -6.81 -16.70
C CYS A 221 -24.54 -7.16 -17.56
N ALA A 222 -23.72 -8.12 -17.11
CA ALA A 222 -22.52 -8.53 -17.85
C ALA A 222 -22.87 -9.07 -19.26
N LYS A 223 -23.94 -9.85 -19.38
CA LYS A 223 -24.42 -10.37 -20.67
C LYS A 223 -25.00 -9.29 -21.59
N ALA A 224 -25.61 -8.25 -21.01
CA ALA A 224 -26.17 -7.12 -21.75
C ALA A 224 -25.11 -6.07 -22.15
N GLY A 225 -23.84 -6.29 -21.82
CA GLY A 225 -22.76 -5.37 -22.16
C GLY A 225 -22.70 -4.12 -21.29
N VAL A 226 -23.28 -4.19 -20.09
CA VAL A 226 -23.09 -3.17 -19.05
C VAL A 226 -21.62 -3.15 -18.64
N THR A 227 -21.05 -1.95 -18.60
CA THR A 227 -19.65 -1.72 -18.25
C THR A 227 -19.45 -1.79 -16.73
N THR A 228 -18.22 -2.05 -16.29
CA THR A 228 -17.87 -2.03 -14.86
C THR A 228 -18.23 -0.70 -14.20
N GLY A 229 -18.06 0.43 -14.91
CA GLY A 229 -18.41 1.76 -14.40
C GLY A 229 -19.91 1.98 -14.20
N GLU A 230 -20.74 1.54 -15.14
CA GLU A 230 -22.20 1.63 -15.03
C GLU A 230 -22.73 0.70 -13.92
N TRP A 231 -22.21 -0.51 -13.84
CA TRP A 231 -22.54 -1.46 -12.78
C TRP A 231 -22.17 -0.90 -11.41
N ALA A 232 -20.92 -0.47 -11.22
CA ALA A 232 -20.47 0.12 -9.96
C ALA A 232 -21.26 1.39 -9.60
N GLY A 233 -21.57 2.24 -10.58
CA GLY A 233 -22.40 3.43 -10.39
C GLY A 233 -23.80 3.08 -9.89
N ALA A 234 -24.49 2.13 -10.54
CA ALA A 234 -25.82 1.70 -10.13
C ALA A 234 -25.87 1.14 -8.70
N LEU A 235 -24.84 0.40 -8.27
CA LEU A 235 -24.76 -0.09 -6.89
C LEU A 235 -24.39 1.04 -5.90
N ARG A 236 -23.54 1.98 -6.32
CA ARG A 236 -23.16 3.14 -5.51
C ARG A 236 -24.35 4.05 -5.22
N ASP A 237 -25.27 4.22 -6.17
CA ASP A 237 -26.49 5.00 -5.98
C ASP A 237 -27.37 4.46 -4.82
N ILE A 238 -27.30 3.14 -4.56
CA ILE A 238 -28.11 2.47 -3.53
C ILE A 238 -27.34 2.32 -2.22
N PHE A 239 -26.09 1.87 -2.27
CA PHE A 239 -25.30 1.53 -1.07
C PHE A 239 -24.38 2.67 -0.59
N GLY A 240 -24.18 3.70 -1.41
CA GLY A 240 -23.19 4.73 -1.17
C GLY A 240 -21.75 4.23 -1.35
N GLU A 241 -20.80 4.97 -0.76
CA GLU A 241 -19.39 4.62 -0.75
C GLU A 241 -18.90 4.34 0.66
N TYR A 242 -18.14 3.27 0.84
CA TYR A 242 -17.50 2.95 2.11
C TYR A 242 -16.20 3.73 2.28
N ARG A 243 -16.04 4.39 3.43
CA ARG A 243 -14.78 4.98 3.89
C ARG A 243 -14.29 4.18 5.08
N GLY A 244 -13.18 3.46 4.88
CA GLY A 244 -12.58 2.64 5.92
C GLY A 244 -11.78 3.48 6.94
N PRO A 245 -11.55 2.93 8.14
CA PRO A 245 -10.71 3.60 9.12
C PRO A 245 -9.27 3.69 8.66
N THR A 246 -8.61 4.77 9.07
CA THR A 246 -7.19 5.00 8.78
C THR A 246 -6.27 4.19 9.70
N GLY A 247 -6.74 3.84 10.91
CA GLY A 247 -5.92 3.24 11.96
C GLY A 247 -4.95 4.20 12.65
N VAL A 248 -4.92 5.47 12.24
CA VAL A 248 -4.00 6.49 12.76
C VAL A 248 -4.69 7.26 13.89
N SER A 249 -4.64 6.71 15.12
CA SER A 249 -5.26 7.30 16.31
C SER A 249 -4.28 8.13 17.15
N ASP A 250 -4.79 8.94 18.09
CA ASP A 250 -3.95 9.67 19.06
C ASP A 250 -3.26 8.74 20.09
N ALA A 251 -3.75 7.51 20.23
CA ALA A 251 -3.19 6.53 21.17
C ALA A 251 -1.89 5.87 20.64
N SER A 252 -1.71 5.78 19.31
CA SER A 252 -0.51 5.19 18.71
C SER A 252 0.77 6.03 18.89
N THR A 253 0.64 7.27 19.36
CA THR A 253 1.77 8.16 19.70
C THR A 253 2.24 8.04 21.15
N ALA A 254 1.49 7.40 22.05
CA ALA A 254 1.89 7.31 23.47
C ALA A 254 3.06 6.34 23.73
N SER A 255 3.31 5.41 22.80
CA SER A 255 4.38 4.40 22.89
C SER A 255 5.75 4.92 22.41
N SER A 256 5.86 6.15 21.88
CA SER A 256 7.09 6.72 21.32
C SER A 256 7.96 7.50 22.33
N ALA A 257 7.67 7.39 23.63
CA ALA A 257 8.38 8.12 24.70
C ALA A 257 9.84 7.67 24.97
N SER A 258 10.33 6.60 24.33
CA SER A 258 11.76 6.23 24.39
C SER A 258 12.52 6.94 23.27
N GLY A 259 12.84 8.22 23.49
CA GLY A 259 13.53 9.08 22.52
C GLY A 259 14.92 8.56 22.15
N THR A 260 15.10 8.18 20.89
CA THR A 260 16.43 8.13 20.28
C THR A 260 16.93 9.55 20.05
N SER A 261 18.25 9.78 20.10
CA SER A 261 18.84 11.11 19.88
C SER A 261 18.46 11.73 18.52
N SER A 262 18.23 10.89 17.51
CA SER A 262 17.78 11.28 16.17
C SER A 262 16.36 11.89 16.18
N LEU A 263 15.40 11.33 16.93
CA LEU A 263 14.04 11.86 16.97
C LEU A 263 13.98 13.24 17.63
N GLU A 264 14.73 13.44 18.72
CA GLU A 264 14.81 14.75 19.39
C GLU A 264 15.48 15.80 18.49
N ALA A 265 16.51 15.43 17.73
CA ALA A 265 17.11 16.32 16.75
C ALA A 265 16.12 16.72 15.64
N ALA A 266 15.34 15.78 15.12
CA ALA A 266 14.31 16.05 14.13
C ALA A 266 13.18 16.94 14.69
N ARG A 267 12.72 16.70 15.93
CA ARG A 267 11.76 17.58 16.63
C ARG A 267 12.28 19.01 16.73
N ALA A 268 13.56 19.18 17.07
CA ALA A 268 14.17 20.51 17.15
C ALA A 268 14.18 21.23 15.78
N ARG A 269 14.46 20.50 14.69
CA ARG A 269 14.40 21.05 13.32
C ARG A 269 12.98 21.51 12.96
N VAL A 270 11.95 20.70 13.27
CA VAL A 270 10.55 21.07 13.03
C VAL A 270 10.15 22.31 13.84
N ARG A 271 10.48 22.34 15.13
CA ARG A 271 10.18 23.51 15.99
C ARG A 271 10.83 24.80 15.48
N ALA A 272 12.07 24.73 14.99
CA ALA A 272 12.74 25.91 14.42
C ALA A 272 12.03 26.45 13.17
N VAL A 273 11.38 25.58 12.39
CA VAL A 273 10.52 26.00 11.27
C VAL A 273 9.23 26.61 11.79
N GLU A 274 8.56 26.00 12.77
CA GLU A 274 7.35 26.52 13.40
C GLU A 274 7.54 27.92 13.99
N GLU A 275 8.69 28.16 14.63
CA GLU A 275 9.09 29.47 15.15
C GLU A 275 9.24 30.52 14.02
N ARG A 276 9.76 30.13 12.85
CA ARG A 276 9.90 31.02 11.68
C ARG A 276 8.56 31.37 11.04
N ILE A 277 7.65 30.40 10.92
CA ILE A 277 6.33 30.61 10.31
C ILE A 277 5.30 31.16 11.31
N GLY A 278 5.62 31.15 12.60
CA GLY A 278 4.80 31.71 13.68
C GLY A 278 3.60 30.85 14.09
N ARG A 279 3.50 29.61 13.61
CA ARG A 279 2.41 28.67 13.94
C ARG A 279 2.86 27.22 13.76
N ARG A 280 2.04 26.30 14.28
CA ARG A 280 2.29 24.85 14.18
C ARG A 280 2.25 24.39 12.73
N LEU A 281 3.18 23.51 12.33
CA LEU A 281 3.25 23.02 10.96
C LEU A 281 2.13 22.01 10.70
N ARG A 282 1.41 22.19 9.59
CA ARG A 282 0.30 21.33 9.16
C ARG A 282 0.67 20.61 7.88
N ILE A 283 0.57 19.28 7.89
CA ILE A 283 0.78 18.42 6.73
C ILE A 283 -0.51 17.70 6.36
N LEU A 284 -0.92 17.83 5.10
CA LEU A 284 -1.93 16.98 4.49
C LEU A 284 -1.26 15.77 3.86
N VAL A 285 -1.58 14.57 4.34
CA VAL A 285 -1.16 13.32 3.70
C VAL A 285 -2.27 12.85 2.76
N GLY A 286 -2.05 12.95 1.46
CA GLY A 286 -3.02 12.59 0.43
C GLY A 286 -2.68 11.29 -0.29
N LYS A 287 -3.71 10.51 -0.65
CA LYS A 287 -3.58 9.33 -1.51
C LYS A 287 -4.52 9.45 -2.72
N PRO A 288 -4.05 10.05 -3.83
CA PRO A 288 -4.90 10.31 -4.98
C PRO A 288 -5.24 9.03 -5.76
N GLY A 289 -6.44 8.99 -6.34
CA GLY A 289 -6.85 7.97 -7.30
C GLY A 289 -7.38 6.69 -6.66
N LEU A 290 -7.00 5.54 -7.19
CA LEU A 290 -7.47 4.22 -6.71
C LEU A 290 -6.42 3.48 -5.87
N ASP A 291 -5.29 4.13 -5.56
CA ASP A 291 -4.21 3.52 -4.81
C ASP A 291 -4.67 3.14 -3.39
N GLY A 292 -4.71 1.83 -3.12
CA GLY A 292 -5.08 1.26 -1.82
C GLY A 292 -3.91 1.09 -0.85
N HIS A 293 -2.66 1.33 -1.26
CA HIS A 293 -1.50 1.10 -0.42
C HIS A 293 -1.37 2.17 0.66
N SER A 294 -1.90 1.92 1.85
CA SER A 294 -1.94 2.92 2.92
C SER A 294 -0.76 2.86 3.90
N ASN A 295 -0.04 1.73 3.97
CA ASN A 295 1.04 1.53 4.94
C ASN A 295 2.02 2.71 5.01
N GLY A 296 2.57 3.15 3.88
CA GLY A 296 3.52 4.28 3.86
C GLY A 296 2.90 5.59 4.36
N ALA A 297 1.70 5.93 3.88
CA ALA A 297 0.98 7.14 4.28
C ALA A 297 0.63 7.16 5.78
N GLU A 298 0.21 6.02 6.33
CA GLU A 298 -0.11 5.88 7.76
C GLU A 298 1.13 6.09 8.64
N GLN A 299 2.28 5.56 8.22
CA GLN A 299 3.53 5.73 8.94
C GLN A 299 4.03 7.17 8.85
N VAL A 300 3.93 7.81 7.68
CA VAL A 300 4.20 9.25 7.50
C VAL A 300 3.33 10.07 8.45
N ALA A 301 2.03 9.76 8.53
CA ALA A 301 1.10 10.46 9.41
C ALA A 301 1.48 10.29 10.90
N ILE A 302 1.79 9.07 11.35
CA ILE A 302 2.21 8.82 12.73
C ILE A 302 3.53 9.51 13.05
N ARG A 303 4.54 9.38 12.18
CA ARG A 303 5.85 9.98 12.43
C ARG A 303 5.79 11.51 12.40
N ALA A 304 4.96 12.11 11.55
CA ALA A 304 4.77 13.56 11.53
C ALA A 304 4.17 14.06 12.86
N ARG A 305 3.21 13.32 13.45
CA ARG A 305 2.70 13.61 14.80
C ARG A 305 3.78 13.46 15.87
N ASP A 306 4.59 12.39 15.80
CA ASP A 306 5.73 12.19 16.71
C ASP A 306 6.72 13.37 16.68
N LEU A 307 6.87 14.02 15.53
CA LEU A 307 7.73 15.20 15.36
C LEU A 307 7.07 16.52 15.80
N GLY A 308 5.80 16.48 16.17
CA GLY A 308 5.06 17.63 16.67
C GLY A 308 4.18 18.32 15.62
N MET A 309 4.10 17.84 14.39
CA MET A 309 3.24 18.42 13.35
C MET A 309 1.74 18.16 13.63
N GLU A 310 0.89 19.01 13.10
CA GLU A 310 -0.55 18.74 12.93
C GLU A 310 -0.76 18.01 11.61
N VAL A 311 -1.49 16.88 11.64
CA VAL A 311 -1.56 15.94 10.52
C VAL A 311 -3.00 15.71 10.11
N ILE A 312 -3.28 16.04 8.85
CA ILE A 312 -4.55 15.78 8.19
C ILE A 312 -4.38 14.53 7.32
N TYR A 313 -5.15 13.48 7.62
CA TYR A 313 -5.14 12.23 6.85
C TYR A 313 -6.55 11.66 6.74
N GLU A 314 -7.15 11.77 5.55
CA GLU A 314 -8.52 11.33 5.28
C GLU A 314 -8.60 9.90 4.70
N GLY A 315 -7.47 9.18 4.68
CA GLY A 315 -7.40 7.80 4.22
C GLY A 315 -7.03 7.66 2.74
N ILE A 316 -7.63 6.68 2.07
CA ILE A 316 -7.29 6.27 0.72
C ILE A 316 -8.38 6.64 -0.28
N ARG A 317 -8.05 6.56 -1.57
CA ARG A 317 -8.96 6.74 -2.68
C ARG A 317 -9.65 8.11 -2.69
N LEU A 318 -8.83 9.15 -2.58
CA LEU A 318 -9.27 10.53 -2.71
C LEU A 318 -9.09 11.00 -4.15
N THR A 319 -10.03 11.77 -4.68
CA THR A 319 -9.82 12.45 -5.95
C THR A 319 -8.83 13.62 -5.77
N PRO A 320 -8.10 14.04 -6.82
CA PRO A 320 -7.27 15.24 -6.77
C PRO A 320 -8.03 16.47 -6.24
N ALA A 321 -9.27 16.65 -6.68
CA ALA A 321 -10.14 17.75 -6.23
C ALA A 321 -10.47 17.69 -4.72
N GLN A 322 -10.69 16.49 -4.16
CA GLN A 322 -10.89 16.34 -2.71
C GLN A 322 -9.63 16.72 -1.93
N ILE A 323 -8.45 16.31 -2.41
CA ILE A 323 -7.17 16.66 -1.76
C ILE A 323 -6.93 18.17 -1.80
N VAL A 324 -7.17 18.81 -2.95
CA VAL A 324 -7.05 20.27 -3.10
C VAL A 324 -7.99 20.97 -2.12
N ARG A 325 -9.25 20.54 -2.06
CA ARG A 325 -10.23 21.10 -1.13
C ARG A 325 -9.81 20.94 0.33
N ALA A 326 -9.35 19.76 0.73
CA ALA A 326 -8.86 19.53 2.09
C ALA A 326 -7.66 20.44 2.41
N ALA A 327 -6.75 20.65 1.44
CA ALA A 327 -5.61 21.54 1.64
C ALA A 327 -6.04 23.01 1.87
N VAL A 328 -7.05 23.47 1.14
CA VAL A 328 -7.65 24.81 1.29
C VAL A 328 -8.37 24.93 2.64
N ASP A 329 -9.29 24.00 2.92
CA ASP A 329 -10.18 24.04 4.08
C ASP A 329 -9.37 23.94 5.40
N GLU A 330 -8.26 23.20 5.40
CA GLU A 330 -7.41 22.97 6.58
C GLU A 330 -6.22 23.93 6.70
N ASP A 331 -6.02 24.84 5.73
CA ASP A 331 -4.92 25.83 5.71
C ASP A 331 -3.56 25.17 6.00
N VAL A 332 -3.25 24.16 5.18
CA VAL A 332 -2.04 23.34 5.37
C VAL A 332 -0.78 24.06 4.90
N HIS A 333 0.37 23.64 5.40
CA HIS A 333 1.66 24.21 5.00
C HIS A 333 2.38 23.37 3.94
N VAL A 334 1.98 22.10 3.79
CA VAL A 334 2.55 21.16 2.84
C VAL A 334 1.54 20.07 2.51
N VAL A 335 1.52 19.65 1.26
CA VAL A 335 0.77 18.48 0.80
C VAL A 335 1.76 17.35 0.47
N GLY A 336 1.70 16.26 1.23
CA GLY A 336 2.44 15.03 0.97
C GLY A 336 1.57 13.99 0.28
N LEU A 337 1.85 13.71 -0.99
CA LEU A 337 1.13 12.71 -1.77
C LEU A 337 1.85 11.36 -1.71
N SER A 338 1.17 10.30 -1.26
CA SER A 338 1.71 8.94 -1.28
C SER A 338 1.10 8.15 -2.43
N ILE A 339 1.92 7.71 -3.39
CA ILE A 339 1.47 6.98 -4.59
C ILE A 339 2.37 5.75 -4.85
N LEU A 340 1.76 4.57 -4.89
CA LEU A 340 2.43 3.29 -5.16
C LEU A 340 1.84 2.58 -6.39
N SER A 341 0.81 3.14 -7.01
CA SER A 341 0.07 2.55 -8.15
C SER A 341 0.64 2.89 -9.53
N GLY A 342 1.72 3.66 -9.61
CA GLY A 342 2.28 4.16 -10.89
C GLY A 342 1.47 5.29 -11.55
N SER A 343 0.43 5.80 -10.90
CA SER A 343 -0.43 6.86 -11.44
C SER A 343 0.04 8.28 -11.12
N HIS A 344 1.29 8.44 -10.63
CA HIS A 344 1.84 9.72 -10.19
C HIS A 344 1.92 10.76 -11.30
N LEU A 345 2.31 10.37 -12.52
CA LEU A 345 2.39 11.29 -13.65
C LEU A 345 1.01 11.81 -14.09
N ALA A 346 -0.07 11.07 -13.85
CA ALA A 346 -1.42 11.50 -14.19
C ALA A 346 -2.07 12.33 -13.08
N LEU A 347 -1.89 11.92 -11.80
CA LEU A 347 -2.66 12.47 -10.69
C LEU A 347 -1.97 13.60 -9.94
N VAL A 348 -0.64 13.58 -9.82
CA VAL A 348 0.09 14.64 -9.09
C VAL A 348 -0.05 15.99 -9.78
N PRO A 349 0.11 16.11 -11.12
CA PRO A 349 -0.08 17.39 -11.79
C PRO A 349 -1.48 17.99 -11.58
N GLN A 350 -2.53 17.15 -11.51
CA GLN A 350 -3.89 17.61 -11.23
C GLN A 350 -4.03 18.23 -9.84
N VAL A 351 -3.34 17.68 -8.83
CA VAL A 351 -3.33 18.27 -7.47
C VAL A 351 -2.56 19.59 -7.48
N VAL A 352 -1.36 19.62 -8.08
CA VAL A 352 -0.52 20.83 -8.14
C VAL A 352 -1.26 21.96 -8.87
N GLU A 353 -1.87 21.66 -10.01
CA GLU A 353 -2.66 22.63 -10.79
C GLU A 353 -3.91 23.07 -10.03
N GLY A 354 -4.62 22.15 -9.38
CA GLY A 354 -5.78 22.47 -8.57
C GLY A 354 -5.46 23.41 -7.41
N LEU A 355 -4.37 23.17 -6.68
CA LEU A 355 -3.89 24.07 -5.61
C LEU A 355 -3.59 25.47 -6.16
N ARG A 356 -2.89 25.54 -7.30
CA ARG A 356 -2.59 26.82 -7.96
C ARG A 356 -3.86 27.56 -8.38
N ASN A 357 -4.86 26.86 -8.89
CA ASN A 357 -6.14 27.46 -9.30
C ASN A 357 -6.93 28.02 -8.12
N GLU A 358 -6.81 27.40 -6.93
CA GLU A 358 -7.40 27.90 -5.67
C GLU A 358 -6.52 28.96 -4.98
N GLY A 359 -5.37 29.33 -5.56
CA GLY A 359 -4.44 30.31 -4.99
C GLY A 359 -3.67 29.81 -3.76
N VAL A 360 -3.56 28.49 -3.57
CA VAL A 360 -2.80 27.87 -2.49
C VAL A 360 -1.37 27.60 -2.95
N GLU A 361 -0.43 28.39 -2.45
CA GLU A 361 1.01 28.27 -2.74
C GLU A 361 1.74 27.53 -1.61
N VAL A 362 1.59 26.20 -1.59
CA VAL A 362 2.28 25.34 -0.62
C VAL A 362 3.12 24.29 -1.34
N PRO A 363 4.26 23.86 -0.78
CA PRO A 363 5.04 22.79 -1.36
C PRO A 363 4.21 21.51 -1.46
N VAL A 364 4.31 20.86 -2.62
CA VAL A 364 3.79 19.50 -2.84
C VAL A 364 4.98 18.55 -2.88
N VAL A 365 5.00 17.57 -1.98
CA VAL A 365 6.00 16.49 -1.98
C VAL A 365 5.34 15.17 -2.33
N VAL A 366 6.07 14.28 -3.00
CA VAL A 366 5.53 12.98 -3.43
C VAL A 366 6.39 11.85 -2.86
N GLY A 367 5.75 10.86 -2.25
CA GLY A 367 6.37 9.65 -1.74
C GLY A 367 5.83 8.39 -2.42
N GLY A 368 6.68 7.37 -2.60
CA GLY A 368 6.25 6.04 -3.03
C GLY A 368 7.15 5.41 -4.10
N ILE A 369 6.60 4.48 -4.88
CA ILE A 369 7.37 3.78 -5.93
C ILE A 369 7.40 4.66 -7.17
N ILE A 370 8.46 5.47 -7.28
CA ILE A 370 8.60 6.50 -8.32
C ILE A 370 9.94 6.31 -9.04
N PRO A 371 9.94 5.94 -10.33
CA PRO A 371 11.15 5.84 -11.13
C PRO A 371 11.92 7.16 -11.20
N THR A 372 13.25 7.09 -11.33
CA THR A 372 14.13 8.28 -11.38
C THR A 372 13.74 9.26 -12.49
N ALA A 373 13.38 8.74 -13.68
CA ALA A 373 12.97 9.58 -14.82
C ALA A 373 11.66 10.33 -14.52
N ASP A 374 10.70 9.67 -13.88
CA ASP A 374 9.42 10.26 -13.51
C ASP A 374 9.60 11.32 -12.42
N ALA A 375 10.54 11.11 -11.49
CA ALA A 375 10.87 12.11 -10.47
C ALA A 375 11.38 13.43 -11.08
N VAL A 376 12.10 13.39 -12.21
CA VAL A 376 12.50 14.60 -12.94
C VAL A 376 11.28 15.30 -13.54
N THR A 377 10.37 14.54 -14.15
CA THR A 377 9.13 15.06 -14.74
C THR A 377 8.23 15.69 -13.68
N LEU A 378 8.06 15.04 -12.52
CA LEU A 378 7.28 15.56 -11.40
C LEU A 378 7.83 16.88 -10.85
N ARG A 379 9.15 16.99 -10.69
CA ARG A 379 9.78 18.26 -10.28
C ARG A 379 9.54 19.38 -11.28
N ALA A 380 9.64 19.09 -12.58
CA ALA A 380 9.32 20.05 -13.64
C ALA A 380 7.83 20.46 -13.61
N ALA A 381 6.93 19.60 -13.13
CA ALA A 381 5.52 19.89 -12.95
C ALA A 381 5.19 20.69 -11.67
N GLY A 382 6.18 21.01 -10.82
CA GLY A 382 6.00 21.82 -9.61
C GLY A 382 6.04 21.04 -8.29
N VAL A 383 6.46 19.77 -8.31
CA VAL A 383 6.72 19.00 -7.08
C VAL A 383 8.04 19.47 -6.44
N ALA A 384 8.00 19.81 -5.15
CA ALA A 384 9.15 20.32 -4.40
C ALA A 384 10.17 19.21 -4.09
N ALA A 385 9.71 18.01 -3.73
CA ALA A 385 10.57 16.87 -3.44
C ALA A 385 9.91 15.52 -3.75
N VAL A 386 10.72 14.52 -4.05
CA VAL A 386 10.31 13.14 -4.31
C VAL A 386 11.07 12.21 -3.39
N PHE A 387 10.37 11.37 -2.65
CA PHE A 387 10.91 10.38 -1.72
C PHE A 387 10.53 8.95 -2.17
N THR A 388 11.48 8.03 -2.22
CA THR A 388 11.27 6.64 -2.67
C THR A 388 11.54 5.65 -1.53
N PRO A 389 11.36 4.33 -1.71
CA PRO A 389 11.81 3.34 -0.71
C PRO A 389 13.30 3.44 -0.32
N LYS A 390 14.12 4.19 -1.09
CA LYS A 390 15.48 4.58 -0.69
C LYS A 390 15.54 5.45 0.55
N ASP A 391 14.53 6.28 0.75
CA ASP A 391 14.41 7.21 1.87
C ASP A 391 13.73 6.53 3.07
N TYR A 392 14.34 5.44 3.54
CA TYR A 392 13.74 4.55 4.55
C TYR A 392 13.74 5.14 5.98
N VAL A 393 14.50 6.21 6.21
CA VAL A 393 14.54 6.91 7.50
C VAL A 393 13.49 8.02 7.48
N LEU A 394 12.28 7.65 7.88
CA LEU A 394 11.11 8.53 7.80
C LEU A 394 11.23 9.77 8.70
N THR A 395 11.96 9.63 9.79
CA THR A 395 12.28 10.74 10.72
C THR A 395 13.03 11.86 10.00
N ASP A 396 14.00 11.52 9.14
CA ASP A 396 14.79 12.50 8.40
C ASP A 396 13.99 13.09 7.24
N VAL A 397 13.23 12.25 6.51
CA VAL A 397 12.32 12.68 5.44
C VAL A 397 11.38 13.79 5.91
N LEU A 398 10.73 13.60 7.06
CA LEU A 398 9.77 14.58 7.57
C LEU A 398 10.44 15.85 8.11
N ALA A 399 11.64 15.74 8.67
CA ALA A 399 12.42 16.92 9.04
C ALA A 399 12.82 17.74 7.80
N ASP A 400 13.21 17.07 6.71
CA ASP A 400 13.52 17.72 5.43
C ASP A 400 12.27 18.37 4.81
N VAL A 401 11.10 17.71 4.91
CA VAL A 401 9.80 18.29 4.51
C VAL A 401 9.51 19.57 5.29
N ALA A 402 9.73 19.60 6.61
CA ALA A 402 9.55 20.81 7.39
C ALA A 402 10.49 21.93 6.94
N GLU A 403 11.76 21.62 6.66
CA GLU A 403 12.71 22.63 6.18
C GLU A 403 12.34 23.20 4.81
N LEU A 404 11.76 22.38 3.92
CA LEU A 404 11.23 22.84 2.62
C LEU A 404 10.14 23.90 2.83
N VAL A 405 9.18 23.64 3.72
CA VAL A 405 8.16 24.62 4.10
C VAL A 405 8.79 25.90 4.61
N GLY A 406 9.79 25.78 5.49
CA GLY A 406 10.50 26.94 6.03
C GLY A 406 11.13 27.81 4.93
N ARG A 407 11.72 27.20 3.89
CA ARG A 407 12.37 27.91 2.79
C ARG A 407 11.38 28.61 1.87
N GLU A 408 10.22 28.01 1.62
CA GLU A 408 9.22 28.54 0.69
C GLU A 408 8.26 29.55 1.32
N LEU A 409 7.94 29.40 2.62
CA LEU A 409 6.99 30.27 3.33
C LEU A 409 7.63 31.35 4.20
N ALA A 410 8.96 31.44 4.29
CA ALA A 410 9.59 32.50 5.06
C ALA A 410 9.39 33.86 4.36
N PRO A 411 8.95 34.91 5.10
CA PRO A 411 8.95 36.26 4.57
C PRO A 411 10.39 36.66 4.21
N ALA A 412 10.55 37.29 3.05
CA ALA A 412 11.82 37.79 2.53
C ALA A 412 12.52 38.80 3.46
#